data_AF-A0A1L6R5U0-F1
#
_entry.id   AF-A0A1L6R5U0-F1
#
_cell.length_a   1.000
_cell.length_b   1.000
_cell.length_c   1.000
_cell.angle_alpha   90.00
_cell.angle_beta   90.00
_cell.angle_gamma   90.00
#
_symmetry.space_group_name_H-M   'P 1'
#
loop_
_entity.id
_entity.type
_entity.pdbx_description
1 polymer ?
#
loop_
_entity_poly.entity_id
_entity_poly.type
_entity_poly.pdbx_seq_one_letter_code
_entity_poly.pdbx_strand_id
1 'polypeptide(L)'
;MKYSRLTKEQFEEMKQEFINFLATQSITADEWEDIKKNKPKAAEQELDVFSDLIWEGVLNKVEYLEHFSANQIYLFHITEVTIHLIAIKIEHEGVDLTTRKGYSWLQTNLLDESVNIYTSSKALSDDRNKDIFALIKQGANITKGELYKYFDNMVESK
;
A
#
# COMPACT_ATOMS: atom_id res chain seq x y z
N MET A 1 -13.13 13.61 2.08
CA MET A 1 -11.93 12.77 2.19
C MET A 1 -12.20 11.41 1.59
N LYS A 2 -11.43 11.01 0.59
CA LYS A 2 -11.53 9.72 -0.13
C LYS A 2 -10.67 8.65 0.55
N TYR A 3 -9.50 9.03 1.06
CA TYR A 3 -8.54 8.15 1.71
C TYR A 3 -8.42 8.46 3.21
N SER A 4 -7.35 8.02 3.88
CA SER A 4 -7.04 8.45 5.24
C SER A 4 -6.21 9.73 5.22
N ARG A 5 -6.45 10.61 6.18
CA ARG A 5 -5.57 11.75 6.43
C ARG A 5 -4.14 11.26 6.69
N LEU A 6 -3.16 11.98 6.16
CA LEU A 6 -1.75 11.76 6.48
C LEU A 6 -1.52 11.95 7.99
N THR A 7 -0.60 11.18 8.55
CA THR A 7 -0.19 11.37 9.95
C THR A 7 0.58 12.67 10.10
N LYS A 8 0.77 13.11 11.35
CA LYS A 8 1.55 14.32 11.62
C LYS A 8 2.98 14.21 11.08
N GLU A 9 3.59 13.05 11.25
CA GLU A 9 4.96 12.77 10.77
C GLU A 9 5.03 12.88 9.25
N GLN A 10 4.04 12.32 8.53
CA GLN A 10 3.96 12.43 7.08
C GLN A 10 3.77 13.88 6.61
N PHE A 11 2.97 14.68 7.30
CA PHE A 11 2.85 16.12 7.01
C PHE A 11 4.16 16.88 7.23
N GLU A 12 4.92 16.55 8.27
CA GLU A 12 6.23 17.18 8.51
C GLU A 12 7.24 16.81 7.44
N GLU A 13 7.25 15.54 6.99
CA GLU A 13 8.09 15.09 5.87
C GLU A 13 7.71 15.78 4.55
N MET A 14 6.43 16.13 4.38
CA MET A 14 5.87 16.72 3.16
C MET A 14 5.55 18.21 3.30
N LYS A 15 6.23 18.90 4.21
CA LYS A 15 5.93 20.30 4.53
C LYS A 15 6.10 21.22 3.31
N GLN A 16 7.10 20.97 2.48
CA GLN A 16 7.36 21.79 1.30
C GLN A 16 6.26 21.60 0.25
N GLU A 17 5.83 20.36 0.03
CA GLU A 17 4.73 19.99 -0.85
C GLU A 17 3.41 20.60 -0.36
N PHE A 18 3.18 20.59 0.95
CA PHE A 18 1.99 21.20 1.54
C PHE A 18 1.98 22.73 1.38
N ILE A 19 3.12 23.40 1.57
CA ILE A 19 3.25 24.84 1.31
C ILE A 19 2.98 25.15 -0.16
N ASN A 20 3.54 24.35 -1.08
CA ASN A 20 3.31 24.52 -2.51
C ASN A 20 1.83 24.31 -2.86
N PHE A 21 1.17 23.32 -2.26
CA PHE A 21 -0.26 23.07 -2.41
C PHE A 21 -1.09 24.28 -1.96
N LEU A 22 -0.84 24.83 -0.77
CA LEU A 22 -1.52 26.04 -0.29
C LEU A 22 -1.29 27.23 -1.25
N ALA A 23 -0.06 27.40 -1.74
CA ALA A 23 0.28 28.45 -2.68
C ALA A 23 -0.46 28.30 -4.03
N THR A 24 -0.70 27.08 -4.51
CA THR A 24 -1.51 26.85 -5.74
C THR A 24 -2.96 27.30 -5.58
N GLN A 25 -3.45 27.34 -4.34
CA GLN A 25 -4.76 27.87 -3.99
C GLN A 25 -4.73 29.36 -3.62
N SER A 26 -3.60 30.03 -3.86
CA SER A 26 -3.35 31.43 -3.48
C SER A 26 -3.44 31.69 -1.97
N ILE A 27 -3.22 30.67 -1.14
CA ILE A 27 -3.19 30.81 0.33
C ILE A 27 -1.77 31.13 0.76
N THR A 28 -1.59 32.32 1.34
CA THR A 28 -0.32 32.76 1.92
C THR A 28 -0.10 32.17 3.32
N ALA A 29 1.12 32.30 3.85
CA ALA A 29 1.42 31.85 5.21
C ALA A 29 0.58 32.58 6.27
N ASP A 30 0.39 33.90 6.12
CA ASP A 30 -0.41 34.70 7.06
C ASP A 30 -1.89 34.31 7.02
N GLU A 31 -2.43 34.07 5.83
CA GLU A 31 -3.80 33.56 5.68
C GLU A 31 -3.96 32.15 6.25
N TRP A 32 -2.95 31.30 6.11
CA TRP A 32 -2.98 29.98 6.71
C TRP A 32 -2.98 30.04 8.25
N GLU A 33 -2.19 30.93 8.85
CA GLU A 33 -2.25 31.18 10.30
C GLU A 33 -3.63 31.70 10.74
N ASP A 34 -4.24 32.60 9.96
CA ASP A 34 -5.61 33.08 10.21
C ASP A 34 -6.64 31.95 10.11
N ILE A 35 -6.56 31.11 9.08
CA ILE A 35 -7.44 29.96 8.86
C ILE A 35 -7.35 28.99 10.04
N LYS A 36 -6.14 28.63 10.48
CA LYS A 36 -5.95 27.74 11.63
C LYS A 36 -6.59 28.29 12.90
N LYS A 37 -6.48 29.61 13.13
CA LYS A 37 -6.99 30.26 14.35
C LYS A 37 -8.51 30.46 14.32
N ASN A 38 -9.04 30.92 13.19
CA ASN A 38 -10.40 31.45 13.08
C ASN A 38 -11.35 30.53 12.31
N LYS A 39 -10.82 29.61 11.49
CA LYS A 39 -11.58 28.69 10.64
C LYS A 39 -11.04 27.25 10.75
N PRO A 40 -11.03 26.63 11.96
CA PRO A 40 -10.42 25.31 12.16
C PRO A 40 -11.03 24.22 11.25
N LYS A 41 -12.33 24.30 10.94
CA LYS A 41 -12.96 23.37 9.99
C LYS A 41 -12.39 23.49 8.56
N ALA A 42 -12.04 24.69 8.13
CA ALA A 42 -11.42 24.90 6.82
C ALA A 42 -9.97 24.38 6.84
N ALA A 43 -9.23 24.60 7.93
CA ALA A 43 -7.89 24.03 8.08
C ALA A 43 -7.90 22.49 7.95
N GLU A 44 -8.85 21.83 8.62
CA GLU A 44 -9.05 20.37 8.53
C GLU A 44 -9.36 19.91 7.10
N GLN A 45 -10.15 20.68 6.35
CA GLN A 45 -10.47 20.39 4.96
C GLN A 45 -9.24 20.50 4.06
N GLU A 46 -8.40 21.51 4.23
CA GLU A 46 -7.15 21.65 3.47
C GLU A 46 -6.20 20.46 3.71
N LEU A 47 -6.11 19.99 4.95
CA LEU A 47 -5.34 18.79 5.29
C LEU A 47 -5.91 17.53 4.63
N ASP A 48 -7.24 17.38 4.62
CA ASP A 48 -7.91 16.24 3.97
C ASP A 48 -7.71 16.25 2.45
N VAL A 49 -7.88 17.40 1.80
CA VAL A 49 -7.72 17.54 0.35
C VAL A 49 -6.27 17.27 -0.06
N PHE A 50 -5.30 17.81 0.69
CA PHE A 50 -3.89 17.50 0.46
C PHE A 50 -3.60 16.01 0.64
N SER A 51 -4.12 15.40 1.71
CA SER A 51 -3.94 13.96 1.95
C SER A 51 -4.48 13.12 0.80
N ASP A 52 -5.69 13.46 0.31
CA ASP A 52 -6.29 12.79 -0.83
C ASP A 52 -5.41 12.93 -2.09
N LEU A 53 -4.87 14.13 -2.35
CA LEU A 53 -3.98 14.37 -3.50
C LEU A 53 -2.71 13.53 -3.44
N ILE A 54 -2.08 13.42 -2.26
CA ILE A 54 -0.88 12.61 -2.07
C ILE A 54 -1.20 11.13 -2.29
N TRP A 55 -2.30 10.63 -1.71
CA TRP A 55 -2.73 9.25 -1.93
C TRP A 55 -3.00 8.95 -3.40
N GLU A 56 -3.72 9.81 -4.13
CA GLU A 56 -3.93 9.64 -5.57
C GLU A 56 -2.58 9.56 -6.31
N GLY A 57 -1.65 10.47 -6.01
CA GLY A 57 -0.33 10.49 -6.63
C GLY A 57 0.49 9.20 -6.40
N VAL A 58 0.38 8.61 -5.20
CA VAL A 58 1.04 7.34 -4.85
C VAL A 58 0.34 6.16 -5.51
N LEU A 59 -0.98 6.02 -5.30
CA LEU A 59 -1.78 4.86 -5.73
C LEU A 59 -1.81 4.70 -7.26
N ASN A 60 -1.76 5.80 -8.00
CA ASN A 60 -1.65 5.79 -9.46
C ASN A 60 -0.39 5.09 -9.98
N LYS A 61 0.66 4.98 -9.16
CA LYS A 61 1.95 4.35 -9.53
C LYS A 61 2.13 2.96 -8.92
N VAL A 62 1.18 2.49 -8.12
CA VAL A 62 1.30 1.19 -7.45
C VAL A 62 1.05 0.09 -8.47
N GLU A 63 2.07 -0.74 -8.70
CA GLU A 63 1.98 -1.95 -9.51
C GLU A 63 2.04 -3.21 -8.64
N TYR A 64 2.69 -3.15 -7.47
CA TYR A 64 2.89 -4.31 -6.61
C TYR A 64 2.61 -3.98 -5.15
N LEU A 65 1.95 -4.92 -4.47
CA LEU A 65 1.74 -4.89 -3.02
C LEU A 65 2.13 -6.24 -2.41
N GLU A 66 2.59 -6.22 -1.17
CA GLU A 66 2.91 -7.43 -0.40
C GLU A 66 2.36 -7.34 1.02
N HIS A 67 1.73 -8.42 1.47
CA HIS A 67 1.24 -8.53 2.84
C HIS A 67 1.76 -9.82 3.48
N PHE A 68 2.51 -9.65 4.57
CA PHE A 68 3.07 -10.75 5.36
C PHE A 68 2.28 -10.92 6.65
N SER A 69 1.92 -12.15 6.95
CA SER A 69 1.46 -12.61 8.25
C SER A 69 2.27 -13.83 8.66
N ALA A 70 2.09 -14.33 9.89
CA ALA A 70 2.96 -15.38 10.43
C ALA A 70 3.01 -16.65 9.56
N ASN A 71 1.89 -17.06 8.97
CA ASN A 71 1.81 -18.28 8.17
C ASN A 71 1.39 -18.05 6.71
N GLN A 72 1.19 -16.79 6.29
CA GLN A 72 0.74 -16.48 4.94
C GLN A 72 1.44 -15.25 4.38
N ILE A 73 1.75 -15.31 3.08
CA ILE A 73 2.23 -14.17 2.28
C ILE A 73 1.25 -13.98 1.13
N TYR A 74 0.79 -12.75 0.94
CA TYR A 74 0.00 -12.34 -0.21
C TYR A 74 0.82 -11.39 -1.07
N LEU A 75 1.02 -11.74 -2.33
CA LEU A 75 1.76 -10.96 -3.32
C LEU A 75 0.79 -10.53 -4.40
N PHE A 76 0.58 -9.23 -4.54
CA PHE A 76 -0.35 -8.66 -5.51
C PHE A 76 0.41 -8.00 -6.64
N HIS A 77 -0.03 -8.25 -7.88
CA HIS A 77 0.35 -7.49 -9.06
C HIS A 77 -0.89 -6.83 -9.65
N ILE A 78 -0.84 -5.52 -9.80
CA ILE A 78 -1.97 -4.68 -10.16
C ILE A 78 -1.71 -4.11 -11.54
N THR A 79 -2.50 -4.57 -12.50
CA THR A 79 -2.51 -4.06 -13.88
C THR A 79 -3.49 -2.88 -14.01
N GLU A 80 -3.80 -2.48 -15.23
CA GLU A 80 -4.82 -1.45 -15.50
C GLU A 80 -6.23 -1.91 -15.12
N VAL A 81 -6.55 -3.20 -15.29
CA VAL A 81 -7.92 -3.72 -15.15
C VAL A 81 -8.06 -4.89 -14.18
N THR A 82 -6.96 -5.48 -13.70
CA THR A 82 -6.97 -6.71 -12.90
C THR A 82 -5.93 -6.66 -11.80
N ILE A 83 -6.28 -7.21 -10.63
CA ILE A 83 -5.37 -7.57 -9.56
C ILE A 83 -5.11 -9.08 -9.65
N HIS A 84 -3.85 -9.46 -9.84
CA HIS A 84 -3.37 -10.83 -9.74
C HIS A 84 -2.81 -11.06 -8.33
N LEU A 85 -3.11 -12.21 -7.75
CA LEU A 85 -2.65 -12.62 -6.44
C LEU A 85 -1.88 -13.93 -6.54
N ILE A 86 -0.72 -13.97 -5.88
CA ILE A 86 -0.04 -15.20 -5.46
C ILE A 86 -0.10 -15.25 -3.93
N ALA A 87 -0.74 -16.26 -3.38
CA ALA A 87 -0.82 -16.51 -1.95
C ALA A 87 0.01 -17.73 -1.57
N ILE A 88 0.93 -17.57 -0.63
CA ILE A 88 1.76 -18.64 -0.07
C ILE A 88 1.27 -18.89 1.35
N LYS A 89 0.88 -20.13 1.65
CA LYS A 89 0.40 -20.54 2.97
C LYS A 89 1.27 -21.67 3.50
N ILE A 90 1.73 -21.54 4.75
CA ILE A 90 2.51 -22.55 5.44
C ILE A 90 1.61 -23.26 6.48
N GLU A 91 1.57 -24.58 6.40
CA GLU A 91 0.89 -25.47 7.34
C GLU A 91 1.92 -26.25 8.18
N HIS A 92 2.87 -25.51 8.78
CA HIS A 92 3.95 -26.04 9.62
C HIS A 92 4.04 -25.23 10.91
N GLU A 93 3.87 -25.90 12.06
CA GLU A 93 3.96 -25.23 13.36
C GLU A 93 5.37 -24.70 13.62
N GLY A 94 5.48 -23.52 14.26
CA GLY A 94 6.76 -22.93 14.64
C GLY A 94 7.50 -22.17 13.53
N VAL A 95 6.90 -22.03 12.33
CA VAL A 95 7.39 -21.13 11.28
C VAL A 95 6.61 -19.82 11.34
N ASP A 96 7.33 -18.69 11.43
CA ASP A 96 6.77 -17.35 11.37
C ASP A 96 7.44 -16.55 10.25
N LEU A 97 6.72 -16.35 9.15
CA LEU A 97 7.13 -15.64 7.94
C LEU A 97 7.40 -14.16 8.13
N THR A 98 6.96 -13.57 9.25
CA THR A 98 7.31 -12.19 9.61
C THR A 98 8.71 -12.09 10.22
N THR A 99 9.31 -13.23 10.57
CA THR A 99 10.68 -13.30 11.10
C THR A 99 11.68 -13.70 10.03
N ARG A 100 12.92 -13.21 10.17
CA ARG A 100 14.03 -13.60 9.28
C ARG A 100 14.21 -15.12 9.23
N LYS A 101 14.06 -15.81 10.36
CA LYS A 101 14.22 -17.27 10.45
C LYS A 101 13.13 -18.00 9.67
N GLY A 102 11.86 -17.62 9.85
CA GLY A 102 10.77 -18.26 9.12
C GLY A 102 10.79 -17.95 7.63
N TYR A 103 11.15 -16.73 7.24
CA TYR A 103 11.35 -16.40 5.83
C TYR A 103 12.50 -17.20 5.20
N SER A 104 13.65 -17.33 5.87
CA SER A 104 14.74 -18.18 5.39
C SER A 104 14.35 -19.66 5.31
N TRP A 105 13.50 -20.14 6.22
CA TRP A 105 12.95 -21.50 6.13
C TRP A 105 12.10 -21.69 4.86
N LEU A 106 11.25 -20.72 4.51
CA LEU A 106 10.45 -20.79 3.27
C LEU A 106 11.35 -20.89 2.03
N GLN A 107 12.44 -20.12 1.98
CA GLN A 107 13.37 -20.13 0.85
C GLN A 107 14.00 -21.51 0.60
N THR A 108 14.24 -22.29 1.65
CA THR A 108 14.85 -23.63 1.54
C THR A 108 13.84 -24.77 1.41
N ASN A 109 12.59 -24.55 1.79
CA ASN A 109 11.55 -25.58 1.88
C ASN A 109 10.37 -25.29 0.93
N LEU A 110 10.62 -24.60 -0.18
CA LEU A 110 9.57 -24.14 -1.08
C LEU A 110 8.79 -25.27 -1.78
N LEU A 111 9.40 -26.46 -1.88
CA LEU A 111 8.79 -27.67 -2.44
C LEU A 111 8.25 -28.63 -1.35
N ASP A 112 8.31 -28.22 -0.09
CA ASP A 112 7.78 -29.01 1.02
C ASP A 112 6.25 -29.09 0.95
N GLU A 113 5.68 -30.23 1.35
CA GLU A 113 4.24 -30.48 1.30
C GLU A 113 3.43 -29.52 2.21
N SER A 114 4.07 -28.95 3.23
CA SER A 114 3.46 -27.94 4.09
C SER A 114 3.36 -26.54 3.46
N VAL A 115 3.99 -26.32 2.29
CA VAL A 115 3.95 -25.04 1.57
C VAL A 115 2.93 -25.13 0.43
N ASN A 116 1.84 -24.38 0.57
CA ASN A 116 0.79 -24.31 -0.42
C ASN A 116 0.81 -22.96 -1.14
N ILE A 117 0.84 -22.99 -2.47
CA ILE A 117 0.83 -21.79 -3.32
C ILE A 117 -0.48 -21.77 -4.11
N TYR A 118 -1.21 -20.66 -4.02
CA TYR A 118 -2.46 -20.43 -4.71
C TYR A 118 -2.35 -19.18 -5.57
N THR A 119 -2.94 -19.21 -6.76
CA THR A 119 -3.05 -18.03 -7.63
C THR A 119 -4.51 -17.68 -7.86
N SER A 120 -4.82 -16.38 -7.89
CA SER A 120 -6.14 -15.90 -8.30
C SER A 120 -6.05 -14.55 -8.99
N SER A 121 -7.14 -14.15 -9.64
CA SER A 121 -7.25 -12.84 -10.26
C SER A 121 -8.63 -12.25 -9.99
N LYS A 122 -8.68 -10.95 -9.78
CA LYS A 122 -9.92 -10.19 -9.58
C LYS A 122 -9.87 -8.93 -10.47
N ALA A 123 -10.95 -8.67 -11.21
CA ALA A 123 -11.10 -7.41 -11.94
C ALA A 123 -11.14 -6.23 -10.94
N LEU A 124 -10.47 -5.14 -11.30
CA LEU A 124 -10.57 -3.87 -10.61
C LEU A 124 -11.98 -3.30 -10.78
N SER A 125 -12.45 -2.57 -9.77
CA SER A 125 -13.63 -1.73 -9.88
C SER A 125 -13.35 -0.48 -10.71
N ASP A 126 -14.40 0.31 -10.96
CA ASP A 126 -14.29 1.60 -11.65
C ASP A 126 -13.37 2.61 -10.92
N ASP A 127 -13.10 2.40 -9.62
CA ASP A 127 -12.18 3.21 -8.82
C ASP A 127 -10.98 2.36 -8.37
N ARG A 128 -10.06 2.10 -9.32
CA ARG A 128 -8.82 1.32 -9.11
C ARG A 128 -8.11 1.67 -7.80
N ASN A 129 -7.95 2.96 -7.51
CA ASN A 129 -7.18 3.39 -6.34
C ASN A 129 -7.89 3.07 -5.02
N LYS A 130 -9.23 2.98 -5.00
CA LYS A 130 -9.94 2.48 -3.81
C LYS A 130 -9.68 1.00 -3.55
N ASP A 131 -9.62 0.16 -4.58
CA ASP A 131 -9.31 -1.26 -4.41
C ASP A 131 -7.90 -1.47 -3.85
N ILE A 132 -6.92 -0.75 -4.42
CA ILE A 132 -5.53 -0.78 -3.96
C ILE A 132 -5.42 -0.30 -2.51
N PHE A 133 -6.08 0.83 -2.20
CA PHE A 133 -6.07 1.38 -0.85
C PHE A 133 -6.75 0.46 0.18
N ALA A 134 -7.77 -0.29 -0.22
CA ALA A 134 -8.38 -1.30 0.64
C ALA A 134 -7.40 -2.41 1.02
N LEU A 135 -6.53 -2.85 0.10
CA LEU A 135 -5.46 -3.80 0.39
C LEU A 135 -4.41 -3.21 1.34
N ILE A 136 -4.01 -1.95 1.13
CA ILE A 136 -3.08 -1.26 2.02
C ILE A 136 -3.66 -1.15 3.44
N LYS A 137 -4.95 -0.81 3.56
CA LYS A 137 -5.66 -0.80 4.86
C LYS A 137 -5.70 -2.17 5.55
N GLN A 138 -5.58 -3.26 4.79
CA GLN A 138 -5.50 -4.61 5.32
C GLN A 138 -4.07 -5.03 5.73
N GLY A 139 -3.07 -4.13 5.59
CA GLY A 139 -1.68 -4.39 5.97
C GLY A 139 -0.74 -4.66 4.80
N ALA A 140 -1.22 -4.50 3.55
CA ALA A 140 -0.35 -4.61 2.39
C ALA A 140 0.57 -3.39 2.24
N ASN A 141 1.81 -3.62 1.86
CA ASN A 141 2.84 -2.60 1.66
C ASN A 141 3.19 -2.48 0.18
N ILE A 142 3.48 -1.27 -0.28
CA ILE A 142 3.92 -1.02 -1.66
C ILE A 142 5.37 -1.50 -1.81
N THR A 143 5.64 -2.30 -2.86
CA THR A 143 6.98 -2.82 -3.14
C THR A 143 7.33 -2.66 -4.62
N LYS A 144 8.55 -3.08 -4.99
CA LYS A 144 9.00 -3.15 -6.39
C LYS A 144 8.60 -4.46 -7.09
N GLY A 145 7.90 -5.35 -6.38
CA GLY A 145 7.41 -6.63 -6.91
C GLY A 145 8.48 -7.68 -7.14
N GLU A 146 9.67 -7.57 -6.54
CA GLU A 146 10.74 -8.57 -6.72
C GLU A 146 10.30 -9.97 -6.29
N LEU A 147 9.59 -10.05 -5.15
CA LEU A 147 9.09 -11.32 -4.63
C LEU A 147 7.93 -11.87 -5.48
N TYR A 148 7.00 -11.01 -5.89
CA TYR A 148 5.93 -11.40 -6.82
C TYR A 148 6.53 -12.03 -8.07
N LYS A 149 7.44 -11.33 -8.76
CA LYS A 149 8.06 -11.78 -10.02
C LYS A 149 8.81 -13.09 -9.85
N TYR A 150 9.49 -13.29 -8.72
CA TYR A 150 10.15 -14.55 -8.41
C TYR A 150 9.17 -15.72 -8.38
N PHE A 151 8.05 -15.57 -7.65
CA PHE A 151 7.04 -16.62 -7.55
C PHE A 151 6.23 -16.81 -8.84
N ASP A 152 5.97 -15.73 -9.56
CA ASP A 152 5.26 -15.75 -10.84
C ASP A 152 6.02 -16.63 -11.85
N ASN A 153 7.33 -16.39 -12.02
CA ASN A 153 8.21 -17.22 -12.86
C ASN A 153 8.24 -18.69 -12.41
N MET A 154 8.15 -18.96 -11.11
CA MET A 154 8.13 -20.32 -10.58
C MET A 154 6.81 -21.03 -10.85
N VAL A 155 5.69 -20.31 -10.80
CA VAL A 155 4.37 -20.88 -11.10
C VAL A 155 4.21 -21.10 -12.60
N GLU A 156 4.68 -20.17 -13.45
CA GLU A 156 4.65 -20.31 -14.91
C GLU A 156 5.54 -21.45 -15.45
N SER A 157 6.59 -21.83 -14.72
CA SER A 157 7.52 -22.90 -15.12
C SER A 157 7.08 -24.31 -14.70
N LYS A 158 5.93 -24.44 -14.04
CA LYS A 158 5.28 -25.72 -13.74
C LYS A 158 4.23 -26.09 -14.80
#